data_AF-A0AA91QT93-F1
#
_entry.id   AF-A0AA91QT93-F1
#
_cell.length_a   1.000
_cell.length_b   1.000
_cell.length_c   1.000
_cell.angle_alpha   90.00
_cell.angle_beta   90.00
_cell.angle_gamma   90.00
#
_symmetry.space_group_name_H-M   'P 1'
#
loop_
_entity.id
_entity.type
_entity.pdbx_description
1 polymer ?
#
loop_
_entity_poly.entity_id
_entity_poly.type
_entity_poly.pdbx_seq_one_letter_code
_entity_poly.pdbx_strand_id
1 'polypeptide(L)'
;MEWLLMVGTLALSIAVVVAVQLFRQRPDLHLHQLHELRVLLQHAQHLATQPSISSDDYQVLLSQTRHLHQLAPQAQKPMYRLFFHHLHALPSYDNDTQTRMKNRALQHIVYLVDEAVPPALIAQRDDTRLESYQQIWYTILELLQARQRYSHAAYQEQQSARNAQQSLTLHQQILAKRLRQLHALSLADDIQKEITEVLNQLAQSEQLPFEHKVALSQRVNRIMLHVLDSFIARVLTRYPCQHDDALSPIAPFPQSGSGQ
;
A
#
# COMPACT_ATOMS: atom_id res chain seq x y z
N MET A 1 4.28 3.76 57.63
CA MET A 1 5.10 3.30 56.49
C MET A 1 4.24 2.90 55.28
N GLU A 2 3.09 2.25 55.47
CA GLU A 2 2.22 1.81 54.35
C GLU A 2 1.69 2.96 53.47
N TRP A 3 1.39 4.13 54.05
CA TRP A 3 0.87 5.27 53.30
C TRP A 3 1.89 5.86 52.29
N LEU A 4 3.19 5.83 52.63
CA LEU A 4 4.26 6.30 51.73
C LEU A 4 4.48 5.34 50.55
N LEU A 5 4.35 4.03 50.79
CA LEU A 5 4.39 3.01 49.72
C LEU A 5 3.19 3.16 48.78
N MET A 6 1.99 3.41 49.31
CA MET A 6 0.79 3.59 48.50
C MET A 6 0.84 4.87 47.66
N VAL A 7 1.39 5.97 48.18
CA VAL A 7 1.61 7.21 47.42
C VAL A 7 2.69 7.01 46.35
N GLY A 8 3.77 6.28 46.67
CA GLY A 8 4.84 5.97 45.73
C GLY A 8 4.38 5.13 44.53
N THR A 9 3.57 4.09 44.76
CA THR A 9 3.04 3.24 43.68
C THR A 9 2.03 3.98 42.80
N LEU A 10 1.22 4.87 43.38
CA LEU A 10 0.24 5.67 42.65
C LEU A 10 0.94 6.75 41.81
N ALA A 11 1.96 7.42 42.35
CA ALA A 11 2.80 8.35 41.61
C ALA A 11 3.56 7.67 40.46
N LEU A 12 4.11 6.47 40.69
CA LEU A 12 4.77 5.68 39.64
C LEU A 12 3.78 5.27 38.55
N SER A 13 2.57 4.87 38.92
CA SER A 13 1.52 4.48 37.97
C SER A 13 1.08 5.67 37.10
N ILE A 14 0.90 6.84 37.70
CA ILE A 14 0.59 8.08 36.97
C ILE A 14 1.77 8.47 36.07
N ALA A 15 3.00 8.40 36.56
CA ALA A 15 4.20 8.72 35.77
C ALA A 15 4.35 7.77 34.57
N VAL A 16 4.06 6.48 34.73
CA VAL A 16 4.06 5.50 33.63
C VAL A 16 2.95 5.82 32.62
N VAL A 17 1.73 6.13 33.08
CA VAL A 17 0.63 6.51 32.18
C VAL A 17 0.95 7.79 31.40
N VAL A 18 1.45 8.83 32.08
CA VAL A 18 1.86 10.09 31.46
C VAL A 18 3.05 9.89 30.52
N ALA A 19 4.04 9.10 30.89
CA ALA A 19 5.18 8.78 30.02
C ALA A 19 4.74 7.99 28.78
N VAL A 20 3.84 7.00 28.93
CA VAL A 20 3.26 6.26 27.80
C VAL A 20 2.42 7.19 26.91
N GLN A 21 1.70 8.14 27.49
CA GLN A 21 0.86 9.08 26.76
C GLN A 21 1.70 10.14 26.02
N LEU A 22 2.78 10.63 26.63
CA LEU A 22 3.78 11.50 25.99
C LEU A 22 4.58 10.76 24.91
N PHE A 23 4.94 9.49 25.13
CA PHE A 23 5.62 8.66 24.13
C PHE A 23 4.72 8.38 22.92
N ARG A 24 3.42 8.14 23.15
CA ARG A 24 2.42 7.97 22.09
C ARG A 24 2.10 9.25 21.32
N GLN A 25 2.39 10.42 21.89
CA GLN A 25 2.22 11.72 21.24
C GLN A 25 3.46 12.16 20.45
N ARG A 26 4.53 11.34 20.38
CA ARG A 26 5.69 11.70 19.56
C ARG A 26 5.29 11.69 18.08
N PRO A 27 5.35 12.84 17.39
CA PRO A 27 5.11 12.90 15.95
C PRO A 27 6.07 11.98 15.16
N ASP A 28 7.22 11.66 15.76
CA ASP A 28 8.24 10.78 15.20
C ASP A 28 7.75 9.33 15.01
N LEU A 29 6.82 8.85 15.83
CA LEU A 29 6.28 7.48 15.70
C LEU A 29 5.49 7.32 14.39
N HIS A 30 4.67 8.32 14.06
CA HIS A 30 3.89 8.31 12.82
C HIS A 30 4.80 8.41 11.60
N LEU A 31 5.87 9.21 11.68
CA LEU A 31 6.87 9.30 10.61
C LEU A 31 7.67 8.01 10.46
N HIS A 32 8.05 7.36 11.56
CA HIS A 32 8.73 6.07 11.55
C HIS A 32 7.83 4.98 10.95
N GLN A 33 6.56 4.93 11.34
CA GLN A 33 5.57 4.04 10.73
C GLN A 33 5.44 4.29 9.22
N LEU A 34 5.43 5.55 8.77
CA LEU A 34 5.43 5.88 7.35
C LEU A 34 6.70 5.42 6.63
N HIS A 35 7.86 5.51 7.27
CA HIS A 35 9.12 5.01 6.72
C HIS A 35 9.05 3.50 6.47
N GLU A 36 8.67 2.73 7.48
CA GLU A 36 8.53 1.27 7.37
C GLU A 36 7.43 0.87 6.36
N LEU A 37 6.34 1.66 6.29
CA LEU A 37 5.27 1.42 5.33
C LEU A 37 5.73 1.69 3.89
N ARG A 38 6.61 2.67 3.70
CA ARG A 38 7.23 2.95 2.41
C ARG A 38 8.09 1.78 1.94
N VAL A 39 8.87 1.17 2.84
CA VAL A 39 9.68 -0.01 2.52
C VAL A 39 8.78 -1.17 2.06
N LEU A 40 7.67 -1.43 2.78
CA LEU A 40 6.67 -2.42 2.36
C LEU A 40 6.06 -2.09 0.99
N LEU A 41 5.73 -0.82 0.72
CA LEU A 41 5.18 -0.39 -0.57
C LEU A 41 6.16 -0.62 -1.72
N GLN A 42 7.44 -0.33 -1.54
CA GLN A 42 8.46 -0.53 -2.57
C GLN A 42 8.61 -2.02 -2.91
N HIS A 43 8.60 -2.89 -1.90
CA HIS A 43 8.61 -4.33 -2.13
C HIS A 43 7.31 -4.80 -2.81
N ALA A 44 6.17 -4.29 -2.38
CA ALA A 44 4.86 -4.57 -2.98
C ALA A 44 4.77 -4.13 -4.46
N GLN A 45 5.36 -2.98 -4.82
CA GLN A 45 5.44 -2.51 -6.20
C GLN A 45 6.21 -3.50 -7.09
N HIS A 46 7.35 -4.02 -6.61
CA HIS A 46 8.11 -5.04 -7.31
C HIS A 46 7.28 -6.30 -7.53
N LEU A 47 6.57 -6.76 -6.49
CA LEU A 47 5.75 -7.98 -6.54
C LEU A 47 4.47 -7.83 -7.37
N ALA A 48 3.99 -6.61 -7.59
CA ALA A 48 2.77 -6.35 -8.36
C ALA A 48 2.89 -6.85 -9.82
N THR A 49 4.09 -6.81 -10.40
CA THR A 49 4.33 -7.26 -11.78
C THR A 49 4.84 -8.69 -11.90
N GLN A 50 5.17 -9.35 -10.79
CA GLN A 50 5.61 -10.74 -10.82
C GLN A 50 4.43 -11.68 -11.06
N PRO A 51 4.60 -12.85 -11.70
CA PRO A 51 3.52 -13.82 -11.85
C PRO A 51 3.18 -14.51 -10.52
N SER A 52 4.20 -14.88 -9.73
CA SER A 52 4.09 -15.56 -8.44
C SER A 52 4.91 -14.84 -7.36
N ILE A 53 4.79 -15.28 -6.10
CA ILE A 53 5.64 -14.80 -5.00
C ILE A 53 6.64 -15.89 -4.65
N SER A 54 7.93 -15.54 -4.61
CA SER A 54 8.97 -16.46 -4.14
C SER A 54 8.85 -16.71 -2.62
N SER A 55 9.43 -17.79 -2.11
CA SER A 55 9.44 -18.05 -0.66
C SER A 55 10.14 -16.91 0.10
N ASP A 56 11.21 -16.36 -0.46
CA ASP A 56 11.99 -15.30 0.18
C ASP A 56 11.19 -14.00 0.25
N ASP A 57 10.56 -13.61 -0.87
CA ASP A 57 9.69 -12.43 -0.91
C ASP A 57 8.52 -12.54 0.07
N TYR A 58 7.94 -13.73 0.18
CA TYR A 58 6.88 -13.99 1.13
C TYR A 58 7.35 -13.78 2.58
N GLN A 59 8.53 -14.31 2.96
CA GLN A 59 9.06 -14.14 4.31
C GLN A 59 9.37 -12.68 4.62
N VAL A 60 9.88 -11.93 3.64
CA VAL A 60 10.16 -10.49 3.79
C VAL A 60 8.87 -9.69 3.97
N LEU A 61 7.84 -9.92 3.15
CA LEU A 61 6.54 -9.29 3.34
C LEU A 61 5.96 -9.57 4.73
N LEU A 62 6.10 -10.82 5.19
CA LEU A 62 5.60 -11.24 6.49
C LEU A 62 6.32 -10.55 7.64
N SER A 63 7.65 -10.44 7.57
CA SER A 63 8.47 -9.80 8.60
C SER A 63 8.20 -8.29 8.67
N GLN A 64 8.14 -7.60 7.52
CA GLN A 64 7.77 -6.18 7.42
C GLN A 64 6.37 -5.93 7.97
N THR A 65 5.40 -6.79 7.63
CA THR A 65 4.03 -6.67 8.13
C THR A 65 3.97 -6.82 9.65
N ARG A 66 4.71 -7.77 10.23
CA ARG A 66 4.79 -7.96 11.69
C ARG A 66 5.40 -6.75 12.37
N HIS A 67 6.46 -6.21 11.81
CA HIS A 67 7.10 -5.02 12.33
C HIS A 67 6.14 -3.81 12.32
N LEU A 68 5.49 -3.55 11.18
CA LEU A 68 4.47 -2.50 11.07
C LEU A 68 3.29 -2.71 12.03
N HIS A 69 2.86 -3.95 12.25
CA HIS A 69 1.80 -4.26 13.22
C HIS A 69 2.18 -3.88 14.67
N GLN A 70 3.47 -3.98 15.02
CA GLN A 70 3.98 -3.59 16.32
C GLN A 70 4.01 -2.06 16.49
N LEU A 71 4.38 -1.34 15.42
CA LEU A 71 4.40 0.12 15.39
C LEU A 71 2.99 0.74 15.34
N ALA A 72 2.03 0.02 14.75
CA ALA A 72 0.68 0.52 14.54
C ALA A 72 -0.07 0.82 15.86
N PRO A 73 -0.71 2.00 15.96
CA PRO A 73 -1.71 2.30 16.99
C PRO A 73 -2.78 1.21 17.09
N GLN A 74 -3.35 1.03 18.29
CA GLN A 74 -4.35 -0.02 18.56
C GLN A 74 -5.55 0.03 17.62
N ALA A 75 -5.99 1.24 17.23
CA ALA A 75 -7.11 1.44 16.30
C ALA A 75 -6.82 0.87 14.89
N GLN A 76 -5.55 0.88 14.45
CA GLN A 76 -5.14 0.42 13.12
C GLN A 76 -4.83 -1.09 13.08
N LYS A 77 -4.58 -1.71 14.24
CA LYS A 77 -4.21 -3.14 14.34
C LYS A 77 -5.16 -4.12 13.62
N PRO A 78 -6.49 -3.92 13.59
CA PRO A 78 -7.39 -4.77 12.81
C PRO A 78 -7.02 -4.85 11.33
N MET A 79 -6.62 -3.73 10.72
CA MET A 79 -6.25 -3.68 9.30
C MET A 79 -4.97 -4.47 9.02
N TYR A 80 -3.97 -4.39 9.90
CA TYR A 80 -2.77 -5.21 9.78
C TYR A 80 -3.04 -6.70 10.00
N ARG A 81 -3.98 -7.07 10.89
CA ARG A 81 -4.37 -8.48 11.09
C ARG A 81 -5.06 -9.07 9.85
N LEU A 82 -5.93 -8.30 9.21
CA LEU A 82 -6.58 -8.72 7.97
C LEU A 82 -5.54 -8.89 6.84
N PHE A 83 -4.57 -7.99 6.74
CA PHE A 83 -3.46 -8.13 5.80
C PHE A 83 -2.66 -9.41 6.06
N PHE A 84 -2.30 -9.64 7.32
CA PHE A 84 -1.55 -10.83 7.75
C PHE A 84 -2.29 -12.13 7.41
N HIS A 85 -3.61 -12.16 7.61
CA HIS A 85 -4.45 -13.29 7.21
C HIS A 85 -4.40 -13.53 5.69
N HIS A 86 -4.46 -12.47 4.87
CA HIS A 86 -4.33 -12.60 3.43
C HIS A 86 -2.96 -13.16 3.01
N LEU A 87 -1.88 -12.72 3.66
CA LEU A 87 -0.53 -13.22 3.36
C LEU A 87 -0.37 -14.68 3.77
N HIS A 88 -0.77 -15.06 4.99
CA HIS A 88 -0.55 -16.40 5.52
C HIS A 88 -1.19 -17.52 4.71
N ALA A 89 -2.26 -17.22 3.98
CA ALA A 89 -2.94 -18.20 3.16
C ALA A 89 -2.24 -18.45 1.81
N LEU A 90 -1.37 -17.53 1.35
CA LEU A 90 -0.73 -17.57 0.03
C LEU A 90 0.06 -18.85 -0.29
N PRO A 91 0.86 -19.43 0.63
CA PRO A 91 1.65 -20.62 0.33
C PRO A 91 0.80 -21.89 0.14
N SER A 92 -0.45 -21.88 0.62
CA SER A 92 -1.33 -23.06 0.60
C SER A 92 -2.19 -23.18 -0.66
N TYR A 93 -2.14 -22.19 -1.54
CA TYR A 93 -3.00 -22.09 -2.70
C TYR A 93 -2.31 -22.58 -3.99
N ASP A 94 -3.13 -23.04 -4.94
CA ASP A 94 -2.70 -23.26 -6.33
C ASP A 94 -2.24 -21.94 -6.99
N ASN A 95 -1.49 -22.02 -8.09
CA ASN A 95 -0.88 -20.85 -8.74
C ASN A 95 -1.89 -19.75 -9.11
N ASP A 96 -3.08 -20.11 -9.60
CA ASP A 96 -4.10 -19.14 -10.01
C ASP A 96 -4.73 -18.46 -8.80
N THR A 97 -5.02 -19.23 -7.75
CA THR A 97 -5.54 -18.70 -6.49
C THR A 97 -4.49 -17.86 -5.76
N GLN A 98 -3.22 -18.27 -5.76
CA GLN A 98 -2.12 -17.49 -5.20
C GLN A 98 -1.98 -16.15 -5.91
N THR A 99 -2.05 -16.12 -7.25
CA THR A 99 -2.00 -14.88 -8.04
C THR A 99 -3.15 -13.93 -7.66
N ARG A 100 -4.38 -14.46 -7.54
CA ARG A 100 -5.56 -13.67 -7.14
C ARG A 100 -5.45 -13.15 -5.71
N MET A 101 -5.02 -14.00 -4.78
CA MET A 101 -4.88 -13.64 -3.36
C MET A 101 -3.72 -12.68 -3.13
N LYS A 102 -2.61 -12.82 -3.86
CA LYS A 102 -1.52 -11.85 -3.88
C LYS A 102 -2.06 -10.49 -4.29
N ASN A 103 -2.78 -10.42 -5.40
CA ASN A 103 -3.35 -9.17 -5.88
C ASN A 103 -4.31 -8.56 -4.85
N ARG A 104 -5.10 -9.38 -4.14
CA ARG A 104 -5.95 -8.92 -3.04
C ARG A 104 -5.14 -8.39 -1.85
N ALA A 105 -4.05 -9.06 -1.49
CA ALA A 105 -3.15 -8.61 -0.44
C ALA A 105 -2.48 -7.28 -0.80
N LEU A 106 -1.96 -7.12 -2.02
CA LEU A 106 -1.36 -5.88 -2.50
C LEU A 106 -2.36 -4.71 -2.48
N GLN A 107 -3.61 -4.97 -2.84
CA GLN A 107 -4.69 -3.99 -2.72
C GLN A 107 -4.97 -3.60 -1.28
N HIS A 108 -4.77 -4.52 -0.33
CA HIS A 108 -4.99 -4.22 1.08
C HIS A 108 -3.97 -3.21 1.62
N ILE A 109 -2.75 -3.20 1.08
CA ILE A 109 -1.70 -2.24 1.45
C ILE A 109 -2.17 -0.80 1.22
N VAL A 110 -2.97 -0.55 0.18
CA VAL A 110 -3.56 0.77 -0.12
C VAL A 110 -4.34 1.31 1.09
N TYR A 111 -5.09 0.46 1.80
CA TYR A 111 -5.81 0.87 3.01
C TYR A 111 -4.89 1.05 4.22
N LEU A 112 -3.78 0.31 4.31
CA LEU A 112 -2.77 0.55 5.37
C LEU A 112 -2.14 1.94 5.22
N VAL A 113 -2.00 2.42 3.98
CA VAL A 113 -1.53 3.79 3.70
C VAL A 113 -2.54 4.82 4.17
N ASP A 114 -3.82 4.63 3.88
CA ASP A 114 -4.89 5.53 4.34
C ASP A 114 -5.05 5.56 5.86
N GLU A 115 -4.75 4.46 6.55
CA GLU A 115 -4.72 4.45 8.01
C GLU A 115 -3.52 5.21 8.58
N ALA A 116 -2.37 5.23 7.89
CA ALA A 116 -1.12 5.77 8.41
C ALA A 116 -0.84 7.23 8.00
N VAL A 117 -1.21 7.64 6.79
CA VAL A 117 -0.85 8.96 6.24
C VAL A 117 -1.61 10.11 6.88
N PRO A 118 -2.95 10.10 6.98
CA PRO A 118 -3.69 11.21 7.58
C PRO A 118 -3.28 11.50 9.03
N PRO A 119 -3.14 10.52 9.95
CA PRO A 119 -2.66 10.80 11.31
C PRO A 119 -1.27 11.43 11.33
N ALA A 120 -0.36 11.01 10.46
CA ALA A 120 0.97 11.59 10.35
C ALA A 120 0.92 13.06 9.91
N LEU A 121 0.13 13.39 8.88
CA LEU A 121 -0.01 14.76 8.39
C LEU A 121 -0.73 15.67 9.39
N ILE A 122 -1.75 15.15 10.08
CA ILE A 122 -2.47 15.86 11.15
C ILE A 122 -1.52 16.16 12.32
N ALA A 123 -0.69 15.19 12.73
CA ALA A 123 0.31 15.40 13.78
C ALA A 123 1.33 16.50 13.41
N GLN A 124 1.67 16.61 12.13
CA GLN A 124 2.56 17.66 11.60
C GLN A 124 1.85 18.98 11.25
N ARG A 125 0.51 19.04 11.37
CA ARG A 125 -0.32 20.19 10.97
C ARG A 125 -0.09 20.61 9.49
N ASP A 126 0.08 19.63 8.61
CA ASP A 126 0.32 19.84 7.17
C ASP A 126 -1.00 19.72 6.37
N ASP A 127 -1.90 20.70 6.56
CA ASP A 127 -3.24 20.69 5.98
C ASP A 127 -3.22 20.68 4.45
N THR A 128 -2.29 21.41 3.83
CA THR A 128 -2.14 21.45 2.36
C THR A 128 -1.82 20.08 1.77
N ARG A 129 -0.93 19.30 2.40
CA ARG A 129 -0.65 17.94 1.93
C ARG A 129 -1.74 16.97 2.31
N LEU A 130 -2.46 17.19 3.41
CA LEU A 130 -3.62 16.39 3.74
C LEU A 130 -4.71 16.52 2.67
N GLU A 131 -4.99 17.74 2.20
CA GLU A 131 -5.91 17.98 1.08
C GLU A 131 -5.42 17.31 -0.22
N SER A 132 -4.13 17.46 -0.54
CA SER A 132 -3.53 16.79 -1.70
C SER A 132 -3.64 15.25 -1.59
N TYR A 133 -3.41 14.70 -0.40
CA TYR A 133 -3.55 13.27 -0.12
C TYR A 133 -4.99 12.81 -0.33
N GLN A 134 -5.98 13.55 0.15
CA GLN A 134 -7.40 13.21 -0.01
C GLN A 134 -7.81 13.13 -1.48
N GLN A 135 -7.29 14.02 -2.34
CA GLN A 135 -7.53 13.96 -3.79
C GLN A 135 -6.90 12.72 -4.44
N ILE A 136 -5.66 12.39 -4.03
CA ILE A 136 -4.96 11.18 -4.48
C ILE A 136 -5.74 9.93 -4.02
N TRP A 137 -6.11 9.88 -2.75
CA TRP A 137 -6.83 8.77 -2.13
C TRP A 137 -8.15 8.49 -2.82
N TYR A 138 -8.98 9.52 -3.02
CA TYR A 138 -10.25 9.39 -3.73
C TYR A 138 -10.07 8.81 -5.13
N THR A 139 -9.05 9.30 -5.86
CA THR A 139 -8.75 8.83 -7.21
C THR A 139 -8.25 7.38 -7.21
N ILE A 140 -7.44 7.00 -6.21
CA ILE A 140 -6.97 5.62 -6.04
C ILE A 140 -8.12 4.67 -5.70
N LEU A 141 -9.06 5.05 -4.83
CA LEU A 141 -10.23 4.22 -4.51
C LEU A 141 -11.10 3.94 -5.74
N GLU A 142 -11.37 4.98 -6.53
CA GLU A 142 -12.11 4.85 -7.79
C GLU A 142 -11.36 3.96 -8.80
N LEU A 143 -10.04 4.10 -8.86
CA LEU A 143 -9.19 3.29 -9.74
C LEU A 143 -9.13 1.82 -9.29
N LEU A 144 -9.07 1.56 -7.99
CA LEU A 144 -9.11 0.23 -7.37
C LEU A 144 -10.38 -0.51 -7.79
N GLN A 145 -11.54 0.15 -7.67
CA GLN A 145 -12.84 -0.42 -8.07
C GLN A 145 -12.93 -0.63 -9.58
N ALA A 146 -12.52 0.36 -10.38
CA ALA A 146 -12.54 0.26 -11.84
C ALA A 146 -11.67 -0.90 -12.34
N ARG A 147 -10.47 -1.04 -11.78
CA ARG A 147 -9.54 -2.13 -12.09
C ARG A 147 -10.11 -3.50 -11.69
N GLN A 148 -10.74 -3.62 -10.52
CA GLN A 148 -11.38 -4.87 -10.11
C GLN A 148 -12.49 -5.29 -11.09
N ARG A 149 -13.34 -4.35 -11.50
CA ARG A 149 -14.42 -4.60 -12.47
C ARG A 149 -13.87 -4.98 -13.85
N TYR A 150 -12.83 -4.29 -14.32
CA TYR A 150 -12.13 -4.64 -15.56
C TYR A 150 -11.56 -6.06 -15.52
N SER A 151 -10.84 -6.40 -14.45
CA SER A 151 -10.27 -7.75 -14.28
C SER A 151 -11.36 -8.82 -14.29
N HIS A 152 -12.46 -8.59 -13.58
CA HIS A 152 -13.59 -9.52 -13.54
C HIS A 152 -14.24 -9.69 -14.92
N ALA A 153 -14.45 -8.59 -15.65
CA ALA A 153 -14.99 -8.64 -17.01
C ALA A 153 -14.06 -9.41 -17.98
N ALA A 154 -12.74 -9.28 -17.84
CA ALA A 154 -11.79 -10.04 -18.63
C ALA A 154 -11.89 -11.55 -18.36
N TYR A 155 -12.08 -11.97 -17.11
CA TYR A 155 -12.35 -13.38 -16.78
C TYR A 155 -13.68 -13.88 -17.37
N GLN A 156 -14.74 -13.07 -17.32
CA GLN A 156 -16.02 -13.45 -17.91
C GLN A 156 -15.95 -13.60 -19.43
N GLU A 157 -15.16 -12.78 -20.10
CA GLU A 157 -14.93 -12.85 -21.54
C GLU A 157 -14.16 -14.13 -21.91
N GLN A 158 -13.13 -14.50 -21.15
CA GLN A 158 -12.44 -15.77 -21.30
C GLN A 158 -13.38 -16.98 -21.16
N GLN A 159 -14.38 -16.90 -20.28
CA GLN A 159 -15.39 -17.95 -20.08
C GLN A 159 -16.51 -17.93 -21.13
N SER A 160 -16.42 -17.08 -22.17
CA SER A 160 -17.44 -16.93 -23.22
C SER A 160 -18.85 -16.63 -22.68
N ALA A 161 -18.93 -15.91 -21.56
CA ALA A 161 -20.22 -15.51 -20.98
C ALA A 161 -20.98 -14.55 -21.91
N ARG A 162 -22.32 -14.61 -21.90
CA ARG A 162 -23.16 -13.71 -22.70
C ARG A 162 -22.88 -12.24 -22.35
N ASN A 163 -22.76 -11.39 -23.37
CA ASN A 163 -22.47 -9.96 -23.26
C ASN A 163 -21.13 -9.60 -22.58
N ALA A 164 -20.22 -10.56 -22.36
CA ALA A 164 -18.96 -10.30 -21.68
C ALA A 164 -18.08 -9.28 -22.41
N GLN A 165 -18.11 -9.26 -23.74
CA GLN A 165 -17.37 -8.28 -24.53
C GLN A 165 -17.87 -6.84 -24.31
N GLN A 166 -19.20 -6.63 -24.31
CA GLN A 166 -19.77 -5.30 -24.03
C GLN A 166 -19.44 -4.81 -22.61
N SER A 167 -19.51 -5.72 -21.63
CA SER A 167 -19.12 -5.45 -20.24
C SER A 167 -17.64 -5.07 -20.14
N LEU A 168 -16.77 -5.81 -20.84
CA LEU A 168 -15.34 -5.53 -20.88
C LEU A 168 -15.03 -4.16 -21.49
N THR A 169 -15.62 -3.82 -22.64
CA THR A 169 -15.45 -2.51 -23.28
C THR A 169 -15.89 -1.37 -22.36
N LEU A 170 -17.03 -1.50 -21.68
CA LEU A 170 -17.50 -0.50 -20.71
C LEU A 170 -16.48 -0.33 -19.56
N HIS A 171 -16.03 -1.43 -18.97
CA HIS A 171 -15.09 -1.37 -17.85
C HIS A 171 -13.69 -0.89 -18.26
N GLN A 172 -13.26 -1.17 -19.48
CA GLN A 172 -12.05 -0.59 -20.08
C GLN A 172 -12.16 0.94 -20.18
N GLN A 173 -13.29 1.47 -20.66
CA GLN A 173 -13.51 2.92 -20.77
C GLN A 173 -13.53 3.60 -19.39
N ILE A 174 -14.17 2.97 -18.40
CA ILE A 174 -14.18 3.44 -17.01
C ILE A 174 -12.76 3.45 -16.45
N LEU A 175 -12.00 2.36 -16.62
CA LEU A 175 -10.62 2.25 -16.16
C LEU A 175 -9.72 3.33 -16.79
N ALA A 176 -9.81 3.51 -18.10
CA ALA A 176 -9.07 4.55 -18.82
C ALA A 176 -9.45 5.96 -18.31
N LYS A 177 -10.74 6.22 -18.06
CA LYS A 177 -11.18 7.50 -17.47
C LYS A 177 -10.55 7.73 -16.10
N ARG A 178 -10.53 6.72 -15.21
CA ARG A 178 -9.93 6.85 -13.87
C ARG A 178 -8.41 7.04 -13.92
N LEU A 179 -7.72 6.35 -14.84
CA LEU A 179 -6.29 6.57 -15.08
C LEU A 179 -5.99 7.99 -15.58
N ARG A 180 -6.83 8.58 -16.45
CA ARG A 180 -6.68 9.98 -16.87
C ARG A 180 -6.90 10.97 -15.73
N GLN A 181 -7.84 10.68 -14.82
CA GLN A 181 -8.03 11.49 -13.61
C GLN A 181 -6.80 11.45 -12.71
N LEU A 182 -6.21 10.26 -12.53
CA LEU A 182 -4.96 10.11 -11.80
C LEU A 182 -3.80 10.86 -12.47
N HIS A 183 -3.69 10.76 -13.81
CA HIS A 183 -2.71 11.49 -14.60
C HIS A 183 -2.78 13.01 -14.42
N ALA A 184 -3.98 13.55 -14.16
CA ALA A 184 -4.17 14.98 -13.95
C ALA A 184 -3.60 15.51 -12.62
N LEU A 185 -3.23 14.63 -11.67
CA LEU A 185 -2.81 15.01 -10.31
C LEU A 185 -1.35 15.48 -10.16
N SER A 186 -0.71 16.05 -11.19
CA SER A 186 0.68 16.55 -11.14
C SER A 186 1.66 15.55 -10.49
N LEU A 187 1.62 14.31 -10.98
CA LEU A 187 2.44 13.20 -10.49
C LEU A 187 3.89 13.29 -11.01
N ALA A 188 4.78 12.44 -10.50
CA ALA A 188 6.13 12.31 -11.03
C ALA A 188 6.13 11.85 -12.51
N ASP A 189 7.12 12.29 -13.29
CA ASP A 189 7.17 12.09 -14.74
C ASP A 189 7.18 10.62 -15.16
N ASP A 190 7.86 9.77 -14.39
CA ASP A 190 7.92 8.33 -14.59
C ASP A 190 6.55 7.66 -14.39
N ILE A 191 5.79 8.07 -13.37
CA ILE A 191 4.41 7.62 -13.15
C ILE A 191 3.51 8.08 -14.31
N GLN A 192 3.65 9.33 -14.76
CA GLN A 192 2.87 9.85 -15.89
C GLN A 192 3.13 9.08 -17.18
N LYS A 193 4.40 8.74 -17.45
CA LYS A 193 4.79 7.87 -18.58
C LYS A 193 4.16 6.50 -18.47
N GLU A 194 4.24 5.85 -17.30
CA GLU A 194 3.64 4.52 -17.10
C GLU A 194 2.11 4.55 -17.29
N ILE A 195 1.42 5.58 -16.79
CA ILE A 195 -0.02 5.75 -17.01
C ILE A 195 -0.32 5.91 -18.51
N THR A 196 0.46 6.72 -19.23
CA THR A 196 0.28 6.94 -20.67
C THR A 196 0.44 5.64 -21.47
N GLU A 197 1.45 4.84 -21.15
CA GLU A 197 1.65 3.53 -21.76
C GLU A 197 0.45 2.59 -21.52
N VAL A 198 -0.03 2.52 -20.28
CA VAL A 198 -1.20 1.69 -19.94
C VAL A 198 -2.45 2.20 -20.65
N LEU A 199 -2.65 3.51 -20.78
CA LEU A 199 -3.77 4.09 -21.53
C LEU A 199 -3.71 3.71 -23.01
N ASN A 200 -2.53 3.74 -23.62
CA ASN A 200 -2.32 3.36 -25.02
C ASN A 200 -2.60 1.86 -25.24
N GLN A 201 -2.14 1.01 -24.32
CA GLN A 201 -2.42 -0.43 -24.36
C GLN A 201 -3.89 -0.74 -24.10
N LEU A 202 -4.54 -0.02 -23.18
CA LEU A 202 -5.96 -0.16 -22.93
C LEU A 202 -6.80 0.20 -24.15
N ALA A 203 -6.41 1.22 -24.93
CA ALA A 203 -7.11 1.58 -26.16
C ALA A 203 -7.14 0.44 -27.19
N GLN A 204 -6.19 -0.48 -27.13
CA GLN A 204 -6.07 -1.64 -28.02
C GLN A 204 -6.57 -2.95 -27.36
N SER A 205 -7.15 -2.89 -26.16
CA SER A 205 -7.31 -4.09 -25.31
C SER A 205 -8.37 -5.09 -25.76
N GLU A 206 -9.30 -4.69 -26.62
CA GLU A 206 -10.34 -5.59 -27.14
C GLU A 206 -9.76 -6.76 -27.94
N GLN A 207 -8.62 -6.55 -28.59
CA GLN A 207 -7.92 -7.55 -29.41
C GLN A 207 -6.82 -8.30 -28.63
N LEU A 208 -6.56 -7.89 -27.39
CA LEU A 208 -5.48 -8.47 -26.60
C LEU A 208 -5.88 -9.85 -26.02
N PRO A 209 -4.94 -10.80 -25.97
CA PRO A 209 -5.14 -12.06 -25.25
C PRO A 209 -5.51 -11.82 -23.78
N PHE A 210 -6.22 -12.77 -23.18
CA PHE A 210 -6.63 -12.72 -21.77
C PHE A 210 -5.46 -12.40 -20.81
N GLU A 211 -4.31 -13.04 -21.01
CA GLU A 211 -3.11 -12.83 -20.20
C GLU A 211 -2.65 -11.36 -20.21
N HIS A 212 -2.74 -10.68 -21.36
CA HIS A 212 -2.38 -9.28 -21.49
C HIS A 212 -3.38 -8.37 -20.77
N LYS A 213 -4.68 -8.69 -20.81
CA LYS A 213 -5.71 -7.96 -20.05
C LYS A 213 -5.47 -8.10 -18.54
N VAL A 214 -5.06 -9.27 -18.06
CA VAL A 214 -4.68 -9.49 -16.65
C VAL A 214 -3.40 -8.72 -16.29
N ALA A 215 -2.38 -8.76 -17.16
CA ALA A 215 -1.15 -8.00 -16.95
C ALA A 215 -1.40 -6.48 -16.89
N LEU A 216 -2.30 -5.95 -17.72
CA LEU A 216 -2.74 -4.55 -17.65
C LEU A 216 -3.35 -4.21 -16.28
N SER A 217 -4.23 -5.06 -15.77
CA SER A 217 -4.81 -4.91 -14.43
C SER A 217 -3.75 -4.90 -13.32
N GLN A 218 -2.71 -5.73 -13.45
CA GLN A 218 -1.57 -5.77 -12.53
C GLN A 218 -0.70 -4.50 -12.61
N ARG A 219 -0.44 -3.98 -13.82
CA ARG A 219 0.26 -2.70 -14.01
C ARG A 219 -0.48 -1.55 -13.35
N VAL A 220 -1.81 -1.53 -13.43
CA VAL A 220 -2.62 -0.52 -12.72
C VAL A 220 -2.45 -0.63 -11.20
N ASN A 221 -2.35 -1.84 -10.64
CA ASN A 221 -2.01 -1.99 -9.21
C ASN A 221 -0.66 -1.40 -8.87
N ARG A 222 0.37 -1.67 -9.69
CA ARG A 222 1.70 -1.08 -9.52
C ARG A 222 1.64 0.44 -9.54
N ILE A 223 0.94 1.05 -10.51
CA ILE A 223 0.76 2.52 -10.59
C ILE A 223 0.17 3.07 -9.29
N MET A 224 -0.89 2.46 -8.75
CA MET A 224 -1.49 2.91 -7.49
C MET A 224 -0.49 2.88 -6.33
N LEU A 225 0.26 1.78 -6.19
CA LEU A 225 1.28 1.64 -5.16
C LEU A 225 2.42 2.65 -5.33
N HIS A 226 2.83 2.92 -6.58
CA HIS A 226 3.89 3.86 -6.91
C HIS A 226 3.50 5.32 -6.62
N VAL A 227 2.24 5.69 -6.89
CA VAL A 227 1.69 7.00 -6.50
C VAL A 227 1.74 7.19 -4.99
N LEU A 228 1.34 6.17 -4.22
CA LEU A 228 1.36 6.23 -2.75
C LEU A 228 2.79 6.30 -2.19
N ASP A 229 3.72 5.50 -2.71
CA ASP A 229 5.14 5.57 -2.33
C ASP A 229 5.74 6.94 -2.65
N SER A 230 5.50 7.47 -3.86
CA SER A 230 5.93 8.82 -4.24
C SER A 230 5.35 9.89 -3.33
N PHE A 231 4.10 9.76 -2.90
CA PHE A 231 3.51 10.66 -1.93
C PHE A 231 4.22 10.57 -0.58
N ILE A 232 4.38 9.37 0.00
CA ILE A 232 5.04 9.17 1.28
C ILE A 232 6.50 9.64 1.23
N ALA A 233 7.22 9.38 0.14
CA ALA A 233 8.58 9.86 -0.07
C ALA A 233 8.66 11.39 0.07
N ARG A 234 7.72 12.14 -0.53
CA ARG A 234 7.67 13.62 -0.42
C ARG A 234 7.30 14.11 0.99
N VAL A 235 6.52 13.33 1.74
CA VAL A 235 6.25 13.62 3.15
C VAL A 235 7.54 13.44 3.96
N LEU A 236 8.21 12.30 3.81
CA LEU A 236 9.41 11.95 4.58
C LEU A 236 10.63 12.83 4.26
N THR A 237 10.77 13.35 3.04
CA THR A 237 11.87 14.30 2.72
C THR A 237 11.73 15.63 3.45
N ARG A 238 10.50 16.03 3.82
CA ARG A 238 10.22 17.25 4.58
C ARG A 238 10.43 17.06 6.09
N TYR A 239 10.20 15.84 6.56
CA TYR A 239 10.29 15.46 7.96
C TYR A 239 11.24 14.25 8.09
N PRO A 240 12.56 14.45 7.93
CA PRO A 240 13.51 13.37 8.08
C PRO A 240 13.40 12.82 9.50
N CYS A 241 13.14 11.51 9.64
CA CYS A 241 13.26 10.85 10.94
C CYS A 241 14.69 11.04 11.45
N GLN A 242 14.86 11.61 12.65
CA GLN A 242 16.11 11.45 13.38
C GLN A 242 16.31 9.95 13.57
N HIS A 243 17.44 9.40 13.10
CA HIS A 243 17.83 8.05 13.43
C HIS A 243 18.04 7.99 14.95
N ASP A 244 16.99 7.62 15.69
CA ASP A 244 17.17 7.11 17.04
C ASP A 244 17.76 5.70 16.86
N ASP A 245 19.03 5.52 17.21
CA ASP A 245 19.74 4.23 17.21
C ASP A 245 19.02 3.13 18.03
N ALA A 246 17.96 3.49 18.77
CA ALA A 246 17.09 2.58 19.52
C ALA A 246 15.98 1.91 18.67
N LEU A 247 15.71 2.40 17.45
CA LEU A 247 14.68 1.89 16.53
C LEU A 247 15.32 1.55 15.19
N SER A 248 16.21 0.56 15.18
CA SER A 248 16.90 0.13 13.97
C SER A 248 15.90 -0.24 12.86
N PRO A 249 16.00 0.37 11.66
CA PRO A 249 15.18 -0.02 10.53
C PRO A 249 15.58 -1.41 10.04
N ILE A 250 14.62 -2.13 9.46
CA ILE A 250 14.90 -3.30 8.64
C ILE A 250 15.78 -2.80 7.47
N ALA A 251 17.01 -3.32 7.37
CA ALA A 251 17.97 -2.89 6.37
C ALA A 251 17.36 -2.89 4.96
N PRO A 252 17.65 -1.88 4.11
CA PRO A 252 17.22 -1.91 2.72
C PRO A 252 17.82 -3.15 2.03
N PHE A 253 17.04 -3.72 1.11
CA PHE A 253 17.47 -4.85 0.28
C PHE A 253 18.86 -4.62 -0.30
N PRO A 254 19.74 -5.64 -0.33
CA PRO A 254 20.92 -5.57 -1.17
C PRO A 254 20.44 -5.41 -2.61
N GLN A 255 20.85 -4.33 -3.26
CA GLN A 255 20.80 -4.25 -4.71
C GLN A 255 21.61 -5.44 -5.23
N SER A 256 20.95 -6.36 -5.93
CA SER A 256 21.63 -7.38 -6.71
C SER A 256 22.41 -6.67 -7.84
N GLY A 257 23.63 -6.28 -7.51
CA GLY A 257 24.60 -5.76 -8.44
C GLY A 257 24.95 -6.84 -9.46
N SER A 258 24.58 -6.53 -10.70
CA SER A 258 25.26 -6.89 -11.96
C SER A 258 26.45 -7.84 -11.81
N GLY A 259 26.27 -9.07 -12.29
CA GLY A 259 27.40 -9.85 -12.77
C GLY A 259 28.09 -9.10 -13.91
N GLN A 260 29.37 -8.82 -13.71
CA GLN A 260 30.38 -8.80 -14.75
C GLN A 260 31.37 -9.91 -14.43
#